data_AF-A0A098B9A1-F1
#
_entry.id   AF-A0A098B9A1-F1
#
_cell.length_a   1.000
_cell.length_b   1.000
_cell.length_c   1.000
_cell.angle_alpha   90.00
_cell.angle_beta   90.00
_cell.angle_gamma   90.00
#
_symmetry.space_group_name_H-M   'P 1'
#
loop_
_entity.id
_entity.type
_entity.pdbx_description
1 polymer ?
#
loop_
_entity_poly.entity_id
_entity_poly.type
_entity_poly.pdbx_seq_one_letter_code
_entity_poly.pdbx_strand_id
1 'polypeptide(L)'
;MALIEVNHKVLRDVAAAITTYCSAQDKEMRAADSDIKSILSSDWIGLDAQEFGRKWEGVDANDSTTVKFRESLKSFGESLTACANEYQSAQEDAYNAANRLPKYLYW
;
A
#
# COMPACT_ATOMS: atom_id res chain seq x y z
N MET A 1 23.58 -18.76 -19.02
CA MET A 1 23.43 -18.41 -17.59
C MET A 1 22.08 -17.71 -17.47
N ALA A 2 21.09 -18.29 -16.78
CA ALA A 2 19.77 -17.66 -16.66
C ALA A 2 19.88 -16.52 -15.65
N LEU A 3 19.87 -15.28 -16.13
CA LEU A 3 19.83 -14.08 -15.30
C LEU A 3 18.36 -13.74 -15.10
N ILE A 4 17.83 -13.96 -13.89
CA ILE A 4 16.51 -13.46 -13.52
C ILE A 4 16.68 -11.95 -13.29
N GLU A 5 16.47 -11.13 -14.31
CA GLU A 5 16.62 -9.68 -14.26
C GLU A 5 15.32 -9.00 -13.81
N VAL A 6 14.74 -9.47 -12.70
CA VAL A 6 13.61 -8.77 -12.09
C VAL A 6 14.13 -7.79 -11.06
N ASN A 7 13.76 -6.53 -11.25
CA ASN A 7 14.10 -5.45 -10.34
C ASN A 7 13.19 -5.51 -9.10
N HIS A 8 13.47 -6.48 -8.21
CA HIS A 8 12.75 -6.66 -6.95
C HIS A 8 12.82 -5.41 -6.04
N LYS A 9 13.81 -4.53 -6.24
CA LYS A 9 13.88 -3.22 -5.58
C LYS A 9 12.72 -2.31 -6.00
N VAL A 10 12.38 -2.25 -7.30
CA VAL A 10 11.22 -1.44 -7.76
C VAL A 10 9.91 -1.95 -7.15
N LEU A 11 9.73 -3.26 -7.04
CA LEU A 11 8.55 -3.84 -6.38
C LEU A 11 8.45 -3.40 -4.91
N ARG A 12 9.57 -3.39 -4.18
CA ARG A 12 9.63 -2.89 -2.79
C ARG A 12 9.38 -1.39 -2.71
N ASP A 13 9.97 -0.61 -3.61
CA ASP A 13 9.80 0.85 -3.64
C ASP A 13 8.32 1.22 -3.87
N VAL A 14 7.64 0.51 -4.78
CA VAL A 14 6.20 0.69 -5.04
C VAL A 14 5.36 0.25 -3.84
N ALA A 15 5.66 -0.91 -3.23
CA ALA A 15 4.97 -1.36 -2.04
C ALA A 15 5.08 -0.34 -0.88
N ALA A 16 6.28 0.20 -0.67
CA ALA A 16 6.52 1.24 0.33
C ALA A 16 5.74 2.52 0.03
N ALA A 17 5.74 2.98 -1.23
CA ALA A 17 4.97 4.15 -1.65
C ALA A 17 3.46 3.97 -1.40
N ILE A 18 2.92 2.77 -1.66
CA ILE A 18 1.53 2.44 -1.36
C ILE A 18 1.26 2.51 0.14
N THR A 19 2.12 1.92 0.97
CA THR A 19 1.98 2.00 2.43
C THR A 19 1.99 3.45 2.91
N THR A 20 2.92 4.27 2.44
CA THR A 20 3.00 5.69 2.77
C THR A 20 1.73 6.44 2.37
N TYR A 21 1.22 6.22 1.15
CA TYR A 21 -0.02 6.83 0.69
C TYR A 21 -1.21 6.44 1.57
N CYS A 22 -1.39 5.14 1.84
CA CYS A 22 -2.50 4.65 2.67
C CYS A 22 -2.45 5.22 4.09
N SER A 23 -1.26 5.35 4.69
CA SER A 23 -1.08 5.98 6.00
C SER A 23 -1.38 7.48 5.98
N ALA A 24 -0.93 8.20 4.95
CA ALA A 24 -1.23 9.62 4.80
C ALA A 24 -2.74 9.85 4.62
N GLN A 25 -3.39 9.10 3.73
CA GLN A 25 -4.82 9.20 3.49
C GLN A 25 -5.63 8.94 4.78
N ASP A 26 -5.27 7.91 5.57
CA ASP A 26 -5.93 7.61 6.85
C ASP A 26 -5.80 8.76 7.84
N LYS A 27 -4.62 9.38 7.91
CA LYS A 27 -4.36 10.54 8.77
C LYS A 27 -5.19 11.75 8.35
N GLU A 28 -5.21 12.08 7.06
CA GLU A 28 -5.98 13.20 6.53
C GLU A 28 -7.49 13.00 6.74
N MET A 29 -8.00 11.78 6.56
CA MET A 29 -9.41 11.49 6.83
C MET A 29 -9.79 11.66 8.29
N ARG A 30 -8.93 11.25 9.23
CA ARG A 30 -9.16 11.47 10.66
C ARG A 30 -9.13 12.94 11.04
N ALA A 31 -8.22 13.72 10.44
CA ALA A 31 -8.16 15.16 10.65
C ALA A 31 -9.44 15.84 10.15
N ALA A 32 -9.85 15.53 8.92
CA ALA A 32 -11.09 16.04 8.35
C ALA A 32 -12.33 15.63 9.18
N ASP A 33 -12.38 14.39 9.67
CA ASP A 33 -13.49 13.93 10.52
C ASP A 33 -13.59 14.72 11.83
N SER A 34 -12.45 15.01 12.45
CA SER A 34 -12.39 15.87 13.65
C SER A 34 -12.90 17.28 13.35
N ASP A 35 -12.44 17.89 12.27
CA ASP A 35 -12.83 19.26 11.89
C ASP A 35 -14.33 19.35 11.56
N ILE A 36 -14.84 18.37 10.81
CA ILE A 36 -16.26 18.29 10.42
C ILE A 36 -17.13 18.12 11.67
N LYS A 37 -16.78 17.20 12.57
CA LYS A 37 -17.51 16.99 13.83
C LYS A 37 -17.53 18.23 14.70
N SER A 38 -16.42 18.96 14.75
CA SER A 38 -16.34 20.24 15.46
C SER A 38 -17.36 21.23 14.91
N ILE A 39 -17.34 21.46 13.59
CA ILE A 39 -18.25 22.42 12.92
C ILE A 39 -19.72 22.03 13.10
N LEU A 40 -20.05 20.75 12.94
CA LEU A 40 -21.43 20.23 13.09
C LEU A 40 -21.94 20.30 14.53
N SER A 41 -21.06 20.41 15.52
CA SER A 41 -21.44 20.45 16.94
C SER A 41 -21.85 21.84 17.44
N SER A 42 -21.33 22.91 16.82
CA SER A 42 -21.49 24.27 17.35
C SER A 42 -21.82 25.33 16.31
N ASP A 43 -21.25 25.25 15.11
CA ASP A 43 -21.17 26.39 14.19
C ASP A 43 -22.16 26.26 13.02
N TRP A 44 -22.43 25.03 12.58
CA TRP A 44 -23.36 24.73 11.50
C TRP A 44 -24.55 23.92 12.00
N ILE A 45 -25.71 24.57 12.06
CA ILE A 45 -26.94 24.03 12.60
C ILE A 45 -28.03 24.16 11.54
N GLY A 46 -28.82 23.11 11.35
CA GLY A 46 -29.91 23.11 10.38
C GLY A 46 -30.17 21.73 9.80
N LEU A 47 -31.18 21.64 8.95
CA LEU A 47 -31.50 20.40 8.22
C LEU A 47 -30.40 20.03 7.22
N ASP A 48 -29.78 21.03 6.60
CA ASP A 48 -28.64 20.90 5.71
C ASP A 48 -27.40 20.35 6.44
N ALA A 49 -27.09 20.86 7.62
CA ALA A 49 -26.01 20.37 8.47
C ALA A 49 -26.22 18.89 8.84
N GLN A 50 -27.45 18.51 9.22
CA GLN A 50 -27.79 17.13 9.54
C GLN A 50 -27.68 16.19 8.32
N GLU A 51 -28.14 16.64 7.15
CA GLU A 51 -28.04 15.85 5.92
C GLU A 51 -26.57 15.68 5.50
N PHE A 52 -25.77 16.74 5.64
CA PHE A 52 -24.33 16.69 5.41
C PHE A 52 -23.64 15.71 6.36
N GLY A 53 -23.91 15.79 7.67
CA GLY A 53 -23.32 14.90 8.67
C GLY A 53 -23.61 13.43 8.39
N ARG A 54 -24.85 13.09 8.01
CA ARG A 54 -25.22 11.72 7.61
C ARG A 54 -24.45 11.23 6.37
N LYS A 55 -24.25 12.11 5.38
CA LYS A 55 -23.46 11.78 4.19
C LYS A 55 -21.98 11.62 4.54
N TRP A 56 -21.45 12.48 5.42
CA TRP A 56 -20.06 12.43 5.89
C TRP A 56 -19.74 11.12 6.60
N GLU A 57 -20.63 10.63 7.48
CA GLU A 57 -20.46 9.33 8.15
C GLU A 57 -20.26 8.17 7.16
N GLY A 58 -20.83 8.26 5.95
CA GLY A 58 -20.66 7.27 4.89
C GLY A 58 -19.32 7.34 4.14
N VAL A 59 -18.57 8.44 4.25
CA VAL A 59 -17.33 8.66 3.47
C VAL A 59 -16.16 7.80 3.96
N ASP A 60 -16.08 7.57 5.27
CA ASP A 60 -15.03 6.75 5.92
C ASP A 60 -15.62 5.51 6.61
N ALA A 61 -16.87 5.15 6.29
CA ALA A 61 -17.47 3.89 6.72
C ALA A 61 -16.69 2.70 6.17
N ASN A 62 -16.69 1.57 6.89
CA ASN A 62 -15.93 0.37 6.50
C ASN A 62 -16.29 -0.15 5.09
N ASP A 63 -17.53 0.02 4.66
CA ASP A 63 -18.01 -0.40 3.35
C ASP A 63 -17.93 0.71 2.28
N SER A 64 -17.40 1.89 2.64
CA SER A 64 -17.18 3.00 1.72
C SER A 64 -16.19 2.63 0.61
N THR A 65 -16.31 3.31 -0.53
CA THR A 65 -15.37 3.18 -1.64
C THR A 65 -13.94 3.54 -1.21
N THR A 66 -13.78 4.55 -0.34
CA THR A 66 -12.49 5.02 0.16
C THR A 66 -11.77 3.93 0.96
N VAL A 67 -12.46 3.31 1.93
CA VAL A 67 -11.88 2.25 2.76
C VAL A 67 -11.57 1.02 1.92
N LYS A 68 -12.51 0.56 1.09
CA LYS A 68 -12.29 -0.59 0.18
C LYS A 68 -11.11 -0.37 -0.76
N PHE A 69 -10.94 0.85 -1.28
CA PHE A 69 -9.81 1.19 -2.13
C PHE A 69 -8.48 1.16 -1.35
N ARG A 70 -8.46 1.73 -0.14
CA ARG A 70 -7.28 1.69 0.75
C ARG A 70 -6.87 0.26 1.10
N GLU A 71 -7.83 -0.62 1.39
CA GLU A 71 -7.59 -2.04 1.65
C GLU A 71 -7.06 -2.77 0.42
N SER A 72 -7.66 -2.52 -0.75
CA SER A 72 -7.20 -3.10 -2.02
C SER A 72 -5.76 -2.69 -2.33
N LEU A 73 -5.42 -1.42 -2.10
CA LEU A 73 -4.05 -0.92 -2.24
C LEU A 73 -3.09 -1.61 -1.27
N LYS A 74 -3.45 -1.73 0.01
CA LYS A 74 -2.62 -2.45 1.00
C LYS A 74 -2.35 -3.89 0.57
N SER A 75 -3.39 -4.62 0.17
CA SER A 75 -3.25 -6.00 -0.32
C SER A 75 -2.38 -6.09 -1.57
N PHE A 76 -2.47 -5.12 -2.48
CA PHE A 76 -1.58 -5.03 -3.63
C PHE A 76 -0.13 -4.78 -3.21
N GLY A 77 0.13 -3.88 -2.26
CA GLY A 77 1.46 -3.64 -1.70
C GLY A 77 2.08 -4.87 -1.02
N GLU A 78 1.27 -5.65 -0.28
CA GLU A 78 1.69 -6.93 0.30
C GLU A 78 2.07 -7.94 -0.79
N SER A 79 1.27 -8.04 -1.86
CA SER A 79 1.54 -8.89 -3.01
C SER A 79 2.85 -8.51 -3.70
N LEU A 80 3.11 -7.21 -3.89
CA LEU A 80 4.37 -6.71 -4.46
C LEU A 80 5.57 -7.07 -3.57
N THR A 81 5.41 -6.98 -2.25
CA THR A 81 6.45 -7.36 -1.28
C THR A 81 6.75 -8.86 -1.35
N ALA A 82 5.71 -9.70 -1.43
CA ALA A 82 5.86 -11.14 -1.60
C ALA A 82 6.62 -11.49 -2.89
N CYS A 83 6.19 -10.92 -4.03
CA CYS A 83 6.87 -11.10 -5.30
C CYS A 83 8.34 -10.64 -5.24
N ALA A 84 8.62 -9.50 -4.61
CA ALA A 84 9.99 -9.01 -4.45
C ALA A 84 10.88 -10.00 -3.68
N ASN A 85 10.34 -10.64 -2.64
CA ASN A 85 11.06 -11.62 -1.85
C ASN A 85 11.33 -12.90 -2.64
N GLU A 86 10.33 -13.40 -3.40
CA GLU A 86 10.51 -14.57 -4.27
C GLU A 86 11.60 -14.34 -5.31
N TYR A 87 11.59 -13.18 -5.99
CA TYR A 87 12.60 -12.84 -6.98
C TYR A 87 13.99 -12.68 -6.37
N GLN A 88 14.10 -12.07 -5.18
CA GLN A 88 15.37 -11.97 -4.48
C GLN A 88 15.93 -13.37 -4.16
N SER A 89 15.11 -14.26 -3.58
CA SER A 89 15.54 -15.62 -3.26
C SER A 89 15.96 -16.40 -4.51
N ALA A 90 15.21 -16.28 -5.61
CA ALA A 90 15.56 -16.93 -6.86
C ALA A 90 16.89 -16.42 -7.45
N GLN A 91 17.18 -15.12 -7.33
CA GLN A 91 18.46 -14.55 -7.74
C GLN A 91 19.63 -15.03 -6.86
N GLU A 92 19.43 -15.10 -5.55
CA GLU A 92 20.42 -15.61 -4.60
C GLU A 92 20.73 -17.10 -4.86
N ASP A 93 19.70 -17.92 -5.09
CA ASP A 93 19.84 -19.33 -5.43
C ASP A 93 20.58 -19.53 -6.75
N ALA A 94 20.24 -18.74 -7.78
CA ALA A 94 20.93 -18.78 -9.07
C ALA A 94 22.40 -18.38 -8.94
N TYR A 95 22.71 -17.34 -8.16
CA TYR A 95 24.09 -16.92 -7.88
C TYR A 95 24.87 -17.99 -7.12
N ASN A 96 24.27 -18.60 -6.09
CA ASN A 96 24.87 -19.67 -5.32
C ASN A 96 25.10 -20.94 -6.17
N ALA A 97 24.14 -21.30 -7.02
CA ALA A 97 24.29 -22.41 -7.96
C ALA A 97 25.43 -22.15 -8.95
N ALA A 98 25.50 -20.94 -9.52
CA ALA A 98 26.58 -20.55 -10.43
C ALA A 98 27.96 -20.61 -9.75
N ASN A 99 28.06 -20.19 -8.49
CA ASN A 99 29.32 -20.25 -7.74
C ASN A 99 29.76 -21.67 -7.36
N ARG A 100 28.82 -22.63 -7.29
CA ARG A 100 29.12 -24.06 -7.07
C ARG A 100 29.63 -24.76 -8.32
N LEU A 101 29.47 -24.16 -9.50
CA LEU A 101 30.03 -24.71 -10.73
C LEU A 101 31.56 -24.60 -10.71
N PRO A 102 32.30 -25.64 -11.12
CA PRO A 102 33.75 -25.58 -11.20
C PRO A 102 34.19 -24.41 -12.10
N LYS A 103 34.97 -23.48 -11.56
CA LYS A 103 35.47 -22.32 -12.31
C LYS A 103 36.57 -22.66 -13.31
N TYR A 104 36.97 -23.95 -13.39
CA TYR A 104 38.07 -24.44 -14.22
C TYR A 104 37.69 -25.76 -14.90
N LEU A 105 37.18 -25.67 -16.12
CA LEU A 105 37.28 -26.70 -17.16
C LEU A 105 37.61 -26.00 -18.48
N TYR A 106 38.80 -25.40 -18.54
CA TYR A 106 39.50 -25.12 -19.79
C TYR A 106 40.94 -25.58 -19.60
N TRP A 107 41.30 -26.61 -20.36
CA TRP A 107 42.67 -27.03 -20.63
C TRP A 107 43.34 -26.02 -21.57
#